data_AF-A0A380RDY9-F1
#
_entry.id   AF-A0A380RDY9-F1
#
_cell.length_a   1.000
_cell.length_b   1.000
_cell.length_c   1.000
_cell.angle_alpha   90.00
_cell.angle_beta   90.00
_cell.angle_gamma   90.00
#
_symmetry.space_group_name_H-M   'P 1'
#
loop_
_entity.id
_entity.type
_entity.pdbx_description
1 polymer ?
#
loop_
_entity_poly.entity_id
_entity_poly.type
_entity_poly.pdbx_seq_one_letter_code
_entity_poly.pdbx_strand_id
1 'polypeptide(L)'
;MLKKYADEIEKYLAEAVRERDDAVSPTRSQFTRLLASPASTRKVPGIPERMNEDGEYICNEKEAVIVKEFLSKMFNIDSRQSLIEYQKEQFRSSVEYEQFMTFWKEAPLFDINELNPNGRKGFEYMINLAKPFYPMLQEKGFYAWDISEYISICRTARACGIIDEEEFDGIVDRFVRKAQVFYHSFKGYALSYICGAMYFSAGNFRDTSGLDQFFAIQKNVLKYLFDENGDWCYYKWYEPEEREWVDVYPGNFGCCVTKAALEKGVGYMRRQKPLDGKPDCGWCFYHGDEADEYVNDSDNLQIVGINTICNLYPTILAFLEAPIGSAYGWNGEDWIKEK
;
A
#
# COMPACT_ATOMS: atom_id res chain seq x y z
N MET A 1 14.61 16.08 7.33
CA MET A 1 14.97 16.27 5.90
C MET A 1 13.73 16.38 5.03
N LEU A 2 12.85 15.38 4.99
CA LEU A 2 11.71 15.37 4.07
C LEU A 2 10.56 16.34 4.40
N LYS A 3 10.61 17.01 5.56
CA LYS A 3 9.58 17.96 6.00
C LYS A 3 9.24 19.04 4.96
N LYS A 4 10.24 19.63 4.28
CA LYS A 4 9.97 20.66 3.26
C LYS A 4 9.12 20.14 2.10
N TYR A 5 9.27 18.88 1.73
CA TYR A 5 8.50 18.26 0.65
C TYR A 5 7.09 17.89 1.14
N ALA A 6 6.94 17.48 2.39
CA ALA A 6 5.63 17.19 2.99
C ALA A 6 4.68 18.40 2.85
N ASP A 7 5.13 19.58 3.30
CA ASP A 7 4.34 20.82 3.22
C ASP A 7 4.01 21.19 1.76
N GLU A 8 4.95 20.96 0.83
CA GLU A 8 4.75 21.27 -0.59
C GLU A 8 3.83 20.28 -1.31
N ILE A 9 3.88 18.99 -0.94
CA ILE A 9 3.01 17.94 -1.48
C ILE A 9 1.55 18.23 -1.15
N GLU A 10 1.25 18.53 0.13
CA GLU A 10 -0.13 18.82 0.56
C GLU A 10 -0.69 20.02 -0.21
N LYS A 11 0.09 21.10 -0.30
CA LYS A 11 -0.30 22.29 -1.06
C LYS A 11 -0.53 21.97 -2.54
N TYR A 12 0.41 21.26 -3.17
CA TYR A 12 0.33 20.91 -4.58
C TYR A 12 -0.91 20.07 -4.89
N LEU A 13 -1.18 19.02 -4.11
CA LEU A 13 -2.35 18.15 -4.33
C LEU A 13 -3.68 18.84 -3.98
N ALA A 14 -3.68 19.82 -3.07
CA ALA A 14 -4.86 20.64 -2.80
C ALA A 14 -5.20 21.58 -3.97
N GLU A 15 -4.20 22.19 -4.60
CA GLU A 15 -4.39 23.25 -5.60
C GLU A 15 -4.45 22.74 -7.04
N ALA A 16 -3.57 21.80 -7.39
CA ALA A 16 -3.25 21.46 -8.78
C ALA A 16 -3.90 20.15 -9.28
N VAL A 17 -4.48 19.35 -8.39
CA VAL A 17 -5.06 18.05 -8.70
C VAL A 17 -6.57 18.09 -8.48
N ARG A 18 -7.34 17.80 -9.54
CA ARG A 18 -8.80 17.78 -9.53
C ARG A 18 -9.28 16.54 -10.27
N GLU A 19 -10.16 15.79 -9.61
CA GLU A 19 -10.93 14.72 -10.24
C GLU A 19 -12.23 15.32 -10.80
N ARG A 20 -12.74 14.72 -11.87
CA ARG A 20 -13.92 15.22 -12.58
C ARG A 20 -15.15 14.38 -12.24
N ASP A 21 -16.30 15.04 -12.05
CA ASP A 21 -17.57 14.35 -11.79
C ASP A 21 -18.02 13.50 -13.00
N ASP A 22 -17.68 13.94 -14.21
CA ASP A 22 -17.99 13.28 -15.49
C ASP A 22 -16.92 12.29 -15.97
N ALA A 23 -15.96 11.93 -15.10
CA ALA A 23 -14.96 10.91 -15.41
C ALA A 23 -15.60 9.53 -15.69
N VAL A 24 -14.92 8.72 -16.50
CA VAL A 24 -15.38 7.41 -16.97
C VAL A 24 -15.02 6.32 -15.95
N SER A 25 -15.95 5.41 -15.65
CA SER A 25 -15.64 4.25 -14.81
C SER A 25 -14.76 3.26 -15.59
N PRO A 26 -13.54 2.95 -15.13
CA PRO A 26 -12.69 1.98 -15.80
C PRO A 26 -13.18 0.56 -15.53
N THR A 27 -12.83 -0.36 -16.42
CA THR A 27 -12.85 -1.79 -16.08
C THR A 27 -11.78 -2.10 -15.03
N ARG A 28 -11.89 -3.23 -14.33
CA ARG A 28 -10.84 -3.71 -13.40
C ARG A 28 -9.47 -3.85 -14.08
N SER A 29 -9.47 -4.28 -15.34
CA SER A 29 -8.26 -4.46 -16.15
C SER A 29 -7.62 -3.11 -16.51
N GLN A 30 -8.42 -2.11 -16.91
CA GLN A 30 -7.92 -0.74 -17.11
C GLN A 30 -7.40 -0.14 -15.80
N PHE A 31 -8.14 -0.33 -14.70
CA PHE A 31 -7.73 0.17 -13.38
C PHE A 31 -6.37 -0.36 -12.94
N THR A 32 -6.10 -1.65 -13.16
CA THR A 32 -4.78 -2.25 -12.91
C THR A 32 -3.66 -1.49 -13.61
N ARG A 33 -3.87 -1.05 -14.85
CA ARG A 33 -2.88 -0.30 -15.63
C ARG A 33 -2.79 1.16 -15.18
N LEU A 34 -3.91 1.77 -14.81
CA LEU A 34 -3.98 3.12 -14.24
C LEU A 34 -3.19 3.24 -12.94
N LEU A 35 -3.15 2.19 -12.11
CA LEU A 35 -2.31 2.16 -10.89
C LEU A 35 -0.81 2.27 -11.20
N ALA A 36 -0.38 1.90 -12.41
CA ALA A 36 1.00 1.98 -12.89
C ALA A 36 1.29 3.22 -13.73
N SER A 37 0.30 4.10 -13.96
CA SER A 37 0.45 5.26 -14.85
C SER A 37 1.65 6.17 -14.51
N PRO A 38 1.96 6.48 -13.23
CA PRO A 38 3.14 7.28 -12.88
C PRO A 38 4.46 6.62 -13.28
N ALA A 39 4.60 5.33 -12.99
CA ALA A 39 5.79 4.56 -13.34
C ALA A 39 5.94 4.38 -14.86
N SER A 40 4.81 4.26 -15.56
CA SER A 40 4.73 4.03 -17.01
C SER A 40 5.03 5.27 -17.84
N THR A 41 5.24 6.45 -17.23
CA THR A 41 5.73 7.63 -17.99
C THR A 41 7.22 7.55 -18.33
N ARG A 42 7.96 6.61 -17.72
CA ARG A 42 9.38 6.40 -18.01
C ARG A 42 9.55 5.56 -19.26
N LYS A 43 10.50 5.97 -20.12
CA LYS A 43 10.82 5.22 -21.34
C LYS A 43 11.56 3.93 -20.99
N VAL A 44 11.14 2.84 -21.61
CA VAL A 44 11.81 1.54 -21.54
C VAL A 44 12.52 1.28 -22.87
N PRO A 45 13.84 0.98 -22.88
CA PRO A 45 14.53 0.57 -24.09
C PRO A 45 13.85 -0.62 -24.76
N GLY A 46 13.54 -0.51 -26.06
CA GLY A 46 12.84 -1.56 -26.81
C GLY A 46 11.31 -1.45 -26.79
N ILE A 47 10.73 -0.52 -26.03
CA ILE A 47 9.30 -0.19 -26.07
C ILE A 47 9.16 1.25 -26.63
N PRO A 48 8.69 1.42 -27.89
CA PRO A 48 8.70 2.71 -28.57
C PRO A 48 7.62 3.68 -28.10
N GLU A 49 6.54 3.16 -27.51
CA GLU A 49 5.37 3.93 -27.09
C GLU A 49 5.05 3.76 -25.60
N ARG A 50 4.30 4.71 -25.04
CA ARG A 50 3.84 4.62 -23.66
C ARG A 50 2.74 3.55 -23.60
N MET A 51 2.88 2.58 -22.69
CA MET A 51 1.80 1.64 -22.41
C MET A 51 0.73 2.33 -21.56
N ASN A 52 -0.46 2.53 -22.14
CA ASN A 52 -1.60 3.20 -21.52
C ASN A 52 -2.58 2.18 -20.88
N GLU A 53 -3.79 2.58 -20.55
CA GLU A 53 -4.81 1.74 -19.93
C GLU A 53 -5.40 0.65 -20.84
N ASP A 54 -5.21 0.75 -22.16
CA ASP A 54 -5.81 -0.18 -23.13
C ASP A 54 -5.05 -1.51 -23.22
N GLY A 55 -3.82 -1.58 -22.74
CA GLY A 55 -3.04 -2.80 -22.78
C GLY A 55 -1.54 -2.61 -22.61
N GLU A 56 -0.82 -3.72 -22.75
CA GLU A 56 0.64 -3.73 -22.83
C GLU A 56 1.06 -3.67 -24.30
N TYR A 57 2.18 -2.98 -24.55
CA TYR A 57 2.89 -3.11 -25.82
C TYR A 57 3.44 -4.53 -25.94
N ILE A 58 3.21 -5.22 -27.05
CA ILE A 58 3.77 -6.56 -27.27
C ILE A 58 4.93 -6.48 -28.26
N CYS A 59 6.13 -6.72 -27.77
CA CYS A 59 7.36 -6.63 -28.54
C CYS A 59 7.43 -7.67 -29.66
N ASN A 60 7.98 -7.28 -30.80
CA ASN A 60 8.51 -8.25 -31.77
C ASN A 60 9.80 -8.91 -31.24
N GLU A 61 10.31 -9.92 -31.96
CA GLU A 61 11.49 -10.69 -31.53
C GLU A 61 12.73 -9.82 -31.23
N LYS A 62 12.97 -8.76 -32.01
CA LYS A 62 14.13 -7.88 -31.82
C LYS A 62 13.97 -6.97 -30.61
N GLU A 63 12.78 -6.39 -30.45
CA GLU A 63 12.44 -5.56 -29.29
C GLU A 63 12.47 -6.37 -28.00
N ALA A 64 11.95 -7.60 -28.02
CA ALA A 64 11.91 -8.48 -26.86
C ALA A 64 13.32 -8.77 -26.32
N VAL A 65 14.32 -8.95 -27.20
CA VAL A 65 15.73 -9.09 -26.78
C VAL A 65 16.23 -7.86 -26.04
N ILE A 66 15.95 -6.65 -26.55
CA ILE A 66 16.36 -5.38 -25.93
C ILE A 66 15.72 -5.22 -24.55
N VAL A 67 14.41 -5.47 -24.44
CA VAL A 67 13.67 -5.33 -23.19
C VAL A 67 14.14 -6.37 -22.16
N LYS A 68 14.38 -7.63 -22.57
CA LYS A 68 14.94 -8.66 -21.69
C LYS A 68 16.32 -8.29 -21.17
N GLU A 69 17.19 -7.76 -22.03
CA GLU A 69 18.50 -7.25 -21.59
C GLU A 69 18.38 -6.09 -20.60
N PHE A 70 17.43 -5.17 -20.84
CA PHE A 70 17.17 -4.07 -19.92
C PHE A 70 16.70 -4.57 -18.55
N LEU A 71 15.72 -5.48 -18.51
CA LEU A 71 15.21 -6.07 -17.27
C LEU A 71 16.30 -6.84 -16.51
N SER A 72 17.11 -7.62 -17.20
CA SER A 72 18.23 -8.36 -16.62
C SER A 72 19.29 -7.40 -16.04
N LYS A 73 19.71 -6.37 -16.78
CA LYS A 73 20.77 -5.45 -16.33
C LYS A 73 20.32 -4.51 -15.21
N MET A 74 19.10 -4.00 -15.27
CA MET A 74 18.62 -3.00 -14.32
C MET A 74 18.03 -3.61 -13.05
N PHE A 75 17.40 -4.78 -13.19
CA PHE A 75 16.58 -5.38 -12.13
C PHE A 75 16.95 -6.83 -11.83
N ASN A 76 17.91 -7.42 -12.55
CA ASN A 76 18.24 -8.85 -12.42
C ASN A 76 17.04 -9.76 -12.67
N ILE A 77 16.19 -9.40 -13.64
CA ILE A 77 14.98 -10.15 -14.02
C ILE A 77 15.17 -10.80 -15.38
N ASP A 78 15.05 -12.13 -15.44
CA ASP A 78 15.10 -12.93 -16.67
C ASP A 78 13.96 -13.98 -16.78
N SER A 79 13.17 -14.10 -15.73
CA SER A 79 12.16 -15.15 -15.54
C SER A 79 11.06 -14.68 -14.60
N ARG A 80 9.90 -15.35 -14.63
CA ARG A 80 8.82 -15.11 -13.65
C ARG A 80 9.31 -15.23 -12.20
N GLN A 81 10.19 -16.20 -11.92
CA GLN A 81 10.72 -16.41 -10.58
C GLN A 81 11.55 -15.21 -10.11
N SER A 82 12.51 -14.77 -10.92
CA SER A 82 13.33 -13.58 -10.62
C SER A 82 12.49 -12.30 -10.48
N LEU A 83 11.39 -12.16 -11.24
CA LEU A 83 10.43 -11.05 -11.10
C LEU A 83 9.77 -11.03 -9.71
N ILE A 84 9.31 -12.19 -9.24
CA ILE A 84 8.68 -12.34 -7.91
C ILE A 84 9.70 -12.12 -6.80
N GLU A 85 10.94 -12.56 -6.97
CA GLU A 85 12.03 -12.32 -6.02
C GLU A 85 12.39 -10.84 -5.94
N TYR A 86 12.54 -10.17 -7.08
CA TYR A 86 12.80 -8.74 -7.16
C TYR A 86 11.76 -7.91 -6.39
N GLN A 87 10.48 -8.28 -6.50
CA GLN A 87 9.39 -7.65 -5.75
C GLN A 87 9.63 -7.68 -4.24
N LYS A 88 10.04 -8.85 -3.71
CA LYS A 88 10.25 -9.06 -2.27
C LYS A 88 11.44 -8.26 -1.75
N GLU A 89 12.41 -7.97 -2.60
CA GLU A 89 13.64 -7.27 -2.22
C GLU A 89 13.52 -5.75 -2.31
N GLN A 90 12.95 -5.21 -3.40
CA GLN A 90 13.04 -3.77 -3.70
C GLN A 90 11.83 -2.95 -3.25
N PHE A 91 10.61 -3.47 -3.40
CA PHE A 91 9.38 -2.72 -3.12
C PHE A 91 8.90 -2.96 -1.69
N ARG A 92 9.76 -2.57 -0.75
CA ARG A 92 9.57 -2.73 0.69
C ARG A 92 9.23 -1.44 1.43
N SER A 93 9.12 -0.31 0.73
CA SER A 93 8.85 0.99 1.36
C SER A 93 7.59 0.96 2.21
N SER A 94 6.54 0.31 1.71
CA SER A 94 5.29 0.12 2.43
C SER A 94 5.42 -0.82 3.63
N VAL A 95 6.21 -1.88 3.53
CA VAL A 95 6.50 -2.81 4.64
C VAL A 95 7.29 -2.11 5.75
N GLU A 96 8.23 -1.25 5.40
CA GLU A 96 8.95 -0.41 6.37
C GLU A 96 8.00 0.58 7.04
N TYR A 97 7.11 1.21 6.26
CA TYR A 97 6.10 2.12 6.78
C TYR A 97 5.12 1.43 7.74
N GLU A 98 4.64 0.22 7.38
CA GLU A 98 3.81 -0.63 8.25
C GLU A 98 4.47 -0.81 9.63
N GLN A 99 5.78 -1.10 9.65
CA GLN A 99 6.54 -1.21 10.91
C GLN A 99 6.62 0.13 11.65
N PHE A 100 6.93 1.23 10.95
CA PHE A 100 7.04 2.55 11.58
C PHE A 100 5.75 3.00 12.25
N MET A 101 4.59 2.68 11.64
CA MET A 101 3.29 2.99 12.24
C MET A 101 3.14 2.38 13.63
N THR A 102 3.59 1.14 13.84
CA THR A 102 3.52 0.48 15.15
C THR A 102 4.27 1.27 16.23
N PHE A 103 5.39 1.92 15.89
CA PHE A 103 6.15 2.76 16.80
C PHE A 103 5.49 4.13 17.02
N TRP A 104 4.95 4.77 15.96
CA TRP A 104 4.26 6.05 16.11
C TRP A 104 2.93 5.93 16.87
N LYS A 105 2.31 4.75 16.86
CA LYS A 105 1.10 4.40 17.61
C LYS A 105 1.37 3.79 18.99
N GLU A 106 2.63 3.77 19.44
CA GLU A 106 3.03 3.21 20.74
C GLU A 106 2.65 1.73 20.97
N ALA A 107 2.58 0.96 19.88
CA ALA A 107 2.32 -0.47 19.86
C ALA A 107 3.42 -1.21 19.06
N PRO A 108 4.71 -1.02 19.40
CA PRO A 108 5.82 -1.39 18.52
C PRO A 108 5.85 -2.89 18.23
N LEU A 109 6.11 -3.22 16.96
CA LEU A 109 6.24 -4.59 16.46
C LEU A 109 7.35 -5.39 17.18
N PHE A 110 8.40 -4.71 17.64
CA PHE A 110 9.55 -5.31 18.31
C PHE A 110 10.20 -4.29 19.26
N ASP A 111 11.01 -4.76 20.23
CA ASP A 111 11.81 -3.86 21.06
C ASP A 111 13.04 -3.38 20.27
N ILE A 112 13.10 -2.07 20.02
CA ILE A 112 14.22 -1.42 19.31
C ILE A 112 15.58 -1.66 19.98
N ASN A 113 15.61 -1.97 21.29
CA ASN A 113 16.84 -2.27 22.01
C ASN A 113 17.39 -3.67 21.73
N GLU A 114 16.60 -4.56 21.11
CA GLU A 114 17.04 -5.89 20.67
C GLU A 114 17.83 -5.83 19.34
N LEU A 115 17.77 -4.71 18.62
CA LEU A 115 18.54 -4.50 17.41
C LEU A 115 20.03 -4.29 17.72
N ASN A 116 20.90 -4.85 16.87
CA ASN A 116 22.33 -4.51 16.90
C ASN A 116 22.55 -3.01 16.60
N PRO A 117 23.71 -2.42 16.96
CA PRO A 117 23.93 -0.98 16.85
C PRO A 117 23.71 -0.38 15.46
N ASN A 118 24.10 -1.11 14.39
CA ASN A 118 23.90 -0.66 13.01
C ASN A 118 22.43 -0.75 12.60
N GLY A 119 21.74 -1.83 12.97
CA GLY A 119 20.32 -2.02 12.72
C GLY A 119 19.48 -0.95 13.40
N ARG A 120 19.76 -0.67 14.68
CA ARG A 120 19.09 0.41 15.43
C ARG A 120 19.30 1.77 14.77
N LYS A 121 20.54 2.13 14.44
CA LYS A 121 20.85 3.42 13.79
C LYS A 121 20.16 3.54 12.44
N GLY A 122 20.11 2.46 11.65
CA GLY A 122 19.40 2.42 10.37
C GLY A 122 17.89 2.62 10.55
N PHE A 123 17.29 1.87 11.47
CA PHE A 123 15.86 1.98 11.78
C PHE A 123 15.50 3.39 12.26
N GLU A 124 16.22 3.92 13.25
CA GLU A 124 16.02 5.28 13.78
C GLU A 124 16.18 6.35 12.69
N TYR A 125 17.09 6.16 11.74
CA TYR A 125 17.23 7.06 10.60
C TYR A 125 16.00 7.00 9.69
N MET A 126 15.60 5.80 9.26
CA MET A 126 14.51 5.62 8.30
C MET A 126 13.13 6.00 8.87
N ILE A 127 12.86 5.67 10.14
CA ILE A 127 11.60 6.08 10.80
C ILE A 127 11.51 7.60 10.90
N ASN A 128 12.60 8.29 11.24
CA ASN A 128 12.61 9.75 11.29
C ASN A 128 12.56 10.39 9.89
N LEU A 129 13.06 9.70 8.88
CA LEU A 129 12.98 10.12 7.49
C LEU A 129 11.52 10.10 6.99
N ALA A 130 10.76 9.05 7.32
CA ALA A 130 9.36 8.87 6.93
C ALA A 130 8.37 9.73 7.74
N LYS A 131 8.70 10.03 9.01
CA LYS A 131 7.81 10.72 9.97
C LYS A 131 7.10 11.97 9.44
N PRO A 132 7.73 12.85 8.64
CA PRO A 132 7.04 14.03 8.11
C PRO A 132 5.81 13.74 7.24
N PHE A 133 5.73 12.56 6.62
CA PHE A 133 4.57 12.15 5.81
C PHE A 133 3.47 11.45 6.61
N TYR A 134 3.73 11.07 7.86
CA TYR A 134 2.76 10.34 8.66
C TYR A 134 1.42 11.08 8.87
N PRO A 135 1.39 12.39 9.19
CA PRO A 135 0.13 13.10 9.43
C PRO A 135 -0.87 13.06 8.27
N MET A 136 -0.36 13.07 7.03
CA MET A 136 -1.18 13.07 5.81
C MET A 136 -1.50 11.66 5.28
N LEU A 137 -0.66 10.66 5.59
CA LEU A 137 -0.82 9.30 5.06
C LEU A 137 -1.57 8.37 6.00
N GLN A 138 -1.25 8.39 7.30
CA GLN A 138 -1.78 7.42 8.26
C GLN A 138 -1.66 5.98 7.71
N GLU A 139 -2.72 5.16 7.78
CA GLU A 139 -2.76 3.78 7.28
C GLU A 139 -2.47 3.62 5.78
N LYS A 140 -2.59 4.70 4.98
CA LYS A 140 -2.37 4.65 3.53
C LYS A 140 -0.91 4.39 3.18
N GLY A 141 0.03 4.82 4.03
CA GLY A 141 1.46 4.55 3.88
C GLY A 141 2.02 4.78 2.47
N PHE A 142 3.00 3.97 2.08
CA PHE A 142 3.70 4.08 0.80
C PHE A 142 3.27 3.04 -0.24
N TYR A 143 2.09 2.42 -0.11
CA TYR A 143 1.69 1.33 -1.02
C TYR A 143 1.62 1.78 -2.48
N ALA A 144 1.14 2.99 -2.76
CA ALA A 144 0.97 3.43 -4.15
C ALA A 144 2.30 3.52 -4.92
N TRP A 145 3.40 3.85 -4.22
CA TRP A 145 4.75 3.81 -4.81
C TRP A 145 5.12 2.38 -5.20
N ASP A 146 5.09 1.45 -4.23
CA ASP A 146 5.46 0.05 -4.45
C ASP A 146 4.56 -0.63 -5.51
N ILE A 147 3.25 -0.36 -5.48
CA ILE A 147 2.27 -0.89 -6.44
C ILE A 147 2.54 -0.35 -7.85
N SER A 148 2.68 0.97 -8.01
CA SER A 148 2.91 1.61 -9.31
C SER A 148 4.19 1.09 -9.98
N GLU A 149 5.29 1.07 -9.22
CA GLU A 149 6.58 0.61 -9.72
C GLU A 149 6.53 -0.87 -10.12
N TYR A 150 5.98 -1.73 -9.26
CA TYR A 150 5.98 -3.16 -9.53
C TYR A 150 5.05 -3.57 -10.67
N ILE A 151 3.83 -3.01 -10.75
CA ILE A 151 2.93 -3.28 -11.87
C ILE A 151 3.60 -2.84 -13.19
N SER A 152 4.26 -1.68 -13.23
CA SER A 152 4.97 -1.22 -14.44
C SER A 152 6.09 -2.18 -14.88
N ILE A 153 6.84 -2.77 -13.95
CA ILE A 153 7.85 -3.80 -14.26
C ILE A 153 7.17 -5.08 -14.76
N CYS A 154 6.05 -5.50 -14.17
CA CYS A 154 5.28 -6.65 -14.66
C CYS A 154 4.76 -6.42 -16.09
N ARG A 155 4.29 -5.21 -16.40
CA ARG A 155 3.89 -4.82 -17.77
C ARG A 155 5.06 -4.90 -18.74
N THR A 156 6.24 -4.48 -18.31
CA THR A 156 7.48 -4.58 -19.11
C THR A 156 7.92 -6.04 -19.33
N ALA A 157 7.79 -6.89 -18.31
CA ALA A 157 8.05 -8.33 -18.41
C ALA A 157 7.06 -9.01 -19.36
N ARG A 158 5.78 -8.62 -19.30
CA ARG A 158 4.74 -9.08 -20.24
C ARG A 158 5.03 -8.64 -21.66
N ALA A 159 5.43 -7.38 -21.86
CA ALA A 159 5.73 -6.82 -23.18
C ALA A 159 6.76 -7.65 -23.96
N CYS A 160 7.76 -8.20 -23.27
CA CYS A 160 8.81 -9.02 -23.88
C CYS A 160 8.59 -10.55 -23.75
N GLY A 161 7.45 -10.97 -23.19
CA GLY A 161 7.11 -12.39 -23.03
C GLY A 161 7.94 -13.14 -21.98
N ILE A 162 8.39 -12.48 -20.90
CA ILE A 162 8.89 -13.18 -19.71
C ILE A 162 7.73 -13.80 -18.92
N ILE A 163 6.58 -13.13 -18.93
CA ILE A 163 5.32 -13.63 -18.38
C ILE A 163 4.20 -13.48 -19.41
N ASP A 164 3.18 -14.32 -19.34
CA ASP A 164 1.98 -14.22 -20.18
C ASP A 164 0.87 -13.36 -19.53
N GLU A 165 -0.37 -13.48 -20.00
CA GLU A 165 -1.52 -12.68 -19.52
C GLU A 165 -2.06 -13.17 -18.20
N GLU A 166 -2.25 -14.48 -18.10
CA GLU A 166 -2.74 -15.14 -16.90
C GLU A 166 -1.75 -14.96 -15.76
N GLU A 167 -0.45 -15.07 -16.06
CA GLU A 167 0.61 -14.81 -15.11
C GLU A 167 0.67 -13.35 -14.67
N PHE A 168 0.52 -12.40 -15.60
CA PHE A 168 0.44 -10.98 -15.27
C PHE A 168 -0.72 -10.70 -14.31
N ASP A 169 -1.93 -11.11 -14.70
CA ASP A 169 -3.16 -10.90 -13.91
C ASP A 169 -3.03 -11.54 -12.52
N GLY A 170 -2.53 -12.78 -12.44
CA GLY A 170 -2.33 -13.48 -11.17
C GLY A 170 -1.28 -12.82 -10.27
N ILE A 171 -0.22 -12.24 -10.84
CA ILE A 171 0.82 -11.54 -10.06
C ILE A 171 0.30 -10.22 -9.51
N VAL A 172 -0.40 -9.43 -10.34
CA VAL A 172 -0.80 -8.06 -9.98
C VAL A 172 -2.09 -8.01 -9.16
N ASP A 173 -2.94 -9.04 -9.21
CA ASP A 173 -4.27 -9.07 -8.55
C ASP A 173 -4.23 -8.62 -7.09
N ARG A 174 -3.31 -9.18 -6.30
CA ARG A 174 -3.18 -8.83 -4.87
C ARG A 174 -2.87 -7.35 -4.65
N PHE A 175 -2.14 -6.71 -5.56
CA PHE A 175 -1.75 -5.30 -5.45
C PHE A 175 -2.92 -4.38 -5.81
N VAL A 176 -3.73 -4.77 -6.80
CA VAL A 176 -4.97 -4.08 -7.15
C VAL A 176 -5.94 -4.09 -5.96
N ARG A 177 -6.14 -5.27 -5.35
CA ARG A 177 -6.97 -5.40 -4.15
C ARG A 177 -6.40 -4.62 -2.97
N LYS A 178 -5.07 -4.64 -2.77
CA LYS A 178 -4.42 -3.85 -1.72
C LYS A 178 -4.65 -2.35 -1.94
N ALA A 179 -4.57 -1.86 -3.18
CA ALA A 179 -4.89 -0.47 -3.48
C ALA A 179 -6.34 -0.12 -3.09
N GLN A 180 -7.31 -0.99 -3.38
CA GLN A 180 -8.72 -0.81 -3.02
C GLN A 180 -8.96 -0.77 -1.50
N VAL A 181 -8.12 -1.40 -0.68
CA VAL A 181 -8.24 -1.33 0.79
C VAL A 181 -7.83 0.05 1.33
N PHE A 182 -6.79 0.67 0.77
CA PHE A 182 -6.19 1.88 1.35
C PHE A 182 -6.58 3.18 0.65
N TYR A 183 -7.06 3.11 -0.59
CA TYR A 183 -7.34 4.29 -1.41
C TYR A 183 -8.71 4.19 -2.06
N HIS A 184 -9.31 5.37 -2.26
CA HIS A 184 -10.65 5.53 -2.82
C HIS A 184 -10.69 6.68 -3.83
N SER A 185 -9.52 7.17 -4.25
CA SER A 185 -9.36 8.25 -5.23
C SER A 185 -7.93 8.23 -5.78
N PHE A 186 -7.77 8.68 -7.02
CA PHE A 186 -6.43 8.88 -7.59
C PHE A 186 -5.69 9.97 -6.85
N LYS A 187 -6.37 10.98 -6.30
CA LYS A 187 -5.74 11.98 -5.43
C LYS A 187 -5.10 11.36 -4.18
N GLY A 188 -5.80 10.45 -3.50
CA GLY A 188 -5.26 9.73 -2.34
C GLY A 188 -4.10 8.81 -2.73
N TYR A 189 -4.22 8.13 -3.86
CA TYR A 189 -3.15 7.30 -4.41
C TYR A 189 -1.91 8.13 -4.80
N ALA A 190 -2.10 9.31 -5.40
CA ALA A 190 -1.04 10.25 -5.77
C ALA A 190 -0.25 10.74 -4.55
N LEU A 191 -0.95 11.03 -3.45
CA LEU A 191 -0.34 11.41 -2.17
C LEU A 191 0.62 10.32 -1.67
N SER A 192 0.14 9.07 -1.60
CA SER A 192 1.01 7.95 -1.20
C SER A 192 2.16 7.75 -2.18
N TYR A 193 1.91 7.83 -3.49
CA TYR A 193 2.91 7.61 -4.51
C TYR A 193 4.07 8.60 -4.38
N ILE A 194 3.79 9.91 -4.29
CA ILE A 194 4.85 10.92 -4.23
C ILE A 194 5.58 10.90 -2.89
N CYS A 195 4.89 10.64 -1.78
CA CYS A 195 5.54 10.46 -0.48
C CYS A 195 6.46 9.23 -0.47
N GLY A 196 6.00 8.10 -1.01
CA GLY A 196 6.79 6.88 -1.15
C GLY A 196 8.00 7.07 -2.06
N ALA A 197 7.82 7.77 -3.20
CA ALA A 197 8.91 8.10 -4.13
C ALA A 197 10.01 8.92 -3.43
N MET A 198 9.61 9.93 -2.64
CA MET A 198 10.56 10.78 -1.91
C MET A 198 11.25 10.03 -0.78
N TYR A 199 10.53 9.17 -0.06
CA TYR A 199 11.10 8.31 0.98
C TYR A 199 12.13 7.33 0.39
N PHE A 200 11.72 6.56 -0.63
CA PHE A 200 12.57 5.58 -1.32
C PHE A 200 13.84 6.24 -1.86
N SER A 201 13.69 7.39 -2.51
CA SER A 201 14.82 8.14 -3.05
C SER A 201 15.75 8.61 -1.94
N ALA A 202 15.24 9.27 -0.91
CA ALA A 202 16.09 9.79 0.16
C ALA A 202 16.78 8.68 0.98
N GLY A 203 16.18 7.49 1.09
CA GLY A 203 16.81 6.33 1.72
C GLY A 203 17.96 5.75 0.90
N ASN A 204 17.81 5.69 -0.42
CA ASN A 204 18.81 5.15 -1.33
C ASN A 204 19.93 6.16 -1.67
N PHE A 205 19.59 7.44 -1.78
CA PHE A 205 20.55 8.50 -2.06
C PHE A 205 21.20 8.97 -0.76
N ARG A 206 22.37 8.41 -0.42
CA ARG A 206 23.23 8.97 0.65
C ARG A 206 23.64 10.43 0.35
N ASP A 207 23.57 10.86 -0.92
CA ASP A 207 23.70 12.24 -1.37
C ASP A 207 22.34 12.82 -1.80
N THR A 208 21.86 13.81 -1.07
CA THR A 208 20.53 14.40 -1.26
C THR A 208 20.48 15.50 -2.31
N SER A 209 21.60 15.80 -2.99
CA SER A 209 21.70 16.88 -3.96
C SER A 209 20.68 16.77 -5.12
N GLY A 210 20.29 15.54 -5.48
CA GLY A 210 19.31 15.28 -6.55
C GLY A 210 17.83 15.30 -6.12
N LEU A 211 17.52 15.39 -4.82
CA LEU A 211 16.13 15.23 -4.35
C LEU A 211 15.19 16.34 -4.84
N ASP A 212 15.65 17.57 -4.98
CA ASP A 212 14.82 18.67 -5.49
C ASP A 212 14.44 18.47 -6.96
N GLN A 213 15.41 18.03 -7.78
CA GLN A 213 15.16 17.69 -9.18
C GLN A 213 14.23 16.47 -9.29
N PHE A 214 14.47 15.42 -8.50
CA PHE A 214 13.61 14.24 -8.48
C PHE A 214 12.17 14.59 -8.08
N PHE A 215 12.00 15.39 -7.04
CA PHE A 215 10.68 15.86 -6.62
C PHE A 215 9.97 16.67 -7.70
N ALA A 216 10.67 17.56 -8.39
CA ALA A 216 10.12 18.32 -9.51
C ALA A 216 9.66 17.41 -10.66
N ILE A 217 10.41 16.34 -10.96
CA ILE A 217 10.02 15.32 -11.94
C ILE A 217 8.73 14.63 -11.50
N GLN A 218 8.62 14.18 -10.25
CA GLN A 218 7.41 13.51 -9.76
C GLN A 218 6.17 14.42 -9.82
N LYS A 219 6.30 15.70 -9.48
CA LYS A 219 5.21 16.68 -9.66
C LYS A 219 4.81 16.85 -11.12
N ASN A 220 5.75 16.84 -12.05
CA ASN A 220 5.43 16.93 -13.48
C ASN A 220 4.70 15.68 -13.99
N VAL A 221 5.06 14.49 -13.49
CA VAL A 221 4.33 13.26 -13.76
C VAL A 221 2.88 13.37 -13.27
N LEU A 222 2.67 13.75 -12.00
CA LEU A 222 1.32 13.93 -11.46
C LEU A 222 0.53 15.00 -12.23
N LYS A 223 1.17 16.12 -12.58
CA LYS A 223 0.54 17.17 -13.38
C LYS A 223 0.05 16.63 -14.73
N TYR A 224 0.85 15.81 -15.38
CA TYR A 224 0.48 15.19 -16.66
C TYR A 224 -0.70 14.22 -16.50
N LEU A 225 -0.72 13.41 -15.43
CA LEU A 225 -1.80 12.45 -15.18
C LEU A 225 -3.13 13.11 -14.80
N PHE A 226 -3.08 14.27 -14.14
CA PHE A 226 -4.26 15.05 -13.75
C PHE A 226 -4.59 16.21 -14.70
N ASP A 227 -3.91 16.32 -15.84
CA ASP A 227 -4.29 17.27 -16.88
C ASP A 227 -5.65 16.91 -17.49
N GLU A 228 -6.28 17.82 -18.23
CA GLU A 228 -7.66 17.63 -18.76
C GLU A 228 -7.82 16.33 -19.58
N ASN A 229 -6.73 15.89 -20.24
CA ASN A 229 -6.66 14.65 -21.02
C ASN A 229 -5.81 13.55 -20.37
N GLY A 230 -5.39 13.73 -19.12
CA GLY A 230 -4.58 12.76 -18.39
C GLY A 230 -5.42 11.60 -17.84
N ASP A 231 -4.85 10.40 -17.80
CA ASP A 231 -5.59 9.18 -17.48
C ASP A 231 -6.31 9.26 -16.11
N TRP A 232 -5.69 9.88 -15.08
CA TRP A 232 -6.27 10.00 -13.73
C TRP A 232 -7.32 11.12 -13.61
N CYS A 233 -7.40 12.00 -14.60
CA CYS A 233 -8.49 12.98 -14.73
C CYS A 233 -9.66 12.40 -15.54
N TYR A 234 -9.34 11.59 -16.55
CA TYR A 234 -10.33 10.97 -17.44
C TYR A 234 -11.09 9.81 -16.78
N TYR A 235 -10.41 8.98 -15.99
CA TYR A 235 -11.03 7.83 -15.32
C TYR A 235 -11.35 8.11 -13.84
N LYS A 236 -12.44 7.50 -13.36
CA LYS A 236 -12.76 7.41 -11.94
C LYS A 236 -11.90 6.35 -11.27
N TRP A 237 -11.79 6.46 -9.94
CA TRP A 237 -11.36 5.31 -9.14
C TRP A 237 -12.31 4.13 -9.40
N TYR A 238 -11.75 2.94 -9.60
CA TYR A 238 -12.56 1.74 -9.84
C TYR A 238 -13.34 1.36 -8.58
N GLU A 239 -14.63 1.09 -8.75
CA GLU A 239 -15.49 0.56 -7.70
C GLU A 239 -16.00 -0.82 -8.16
N PRO A 240 -15.59 -1.92 -7.49
CA PRO A 240 -16.07 -3.25 -7.85
C PRO A 240 -17.54 -3.44 -7.43
N GLU A 241 -18.28 -4.28 -8.16
CA GLU A 241 -19.67 -4.62 -7.83
C GLU A 241 -19.79 -5.28 -6.45
N GLU A 242 -18.82 -6.13 -6.11
CA GLU A 242 -18.64 -6.74 -4.81
C GLU A 242 -17.26 -6.40 -4.26
N ARG A 243 -17.16 -6.20 -2.95
CA ARG A 243 -15.87 -5.90 -2.30
C ARG A 243 -14.86 -7.02 -2.58
N GLU A 244 -13.69 -6.61 -3.04
CA GLU A 244 -12.55 -7.51 -3.22
C GLU A 244 -11.75 -7.62 -1.92
N TRP A 245 -11.54 -8.84 -1.44
CA TRP A 245 -10.79 -9.12 -0.22
C TRP A 245 -9.35 -9.54 -0.54
N VAL A 246 -8.40 -9.14 0.32
CA VAL A 246 -6.98 -9.52 0.19
C VAL A 246 -6.34 -9.69 1.56
N ASP A 247 -5.35 -10.58 1.67
CA ASP A 247 -4.52 -10.67 2.86
C ASP A 247 -3.58 -9.45 2.95
N VAL A 248 -3.96 -8.45 3.74
CA VAL A 248 -3.15 -7.26 4.03
C VAL A 248 -2.17 -7.49 5.19
N TYR A 249 -2.47 -8.46 6.04
CA TYR A 249 -1.65 -8.91 7.15
C TYR A 249 -1.17 -10.35 6.93
N PRO A 250 0.06 -10.73 7.32
CA PRO A 250 0.57 -12.09 7.17
C PRO A 250 -0.27 -13.14 7.93
N GLY A 251 -0.68 -14.19 7.22
CA GLY A 251 -1.57 -15.22 7.76
C GLY A 251 -3.02 -14.74 7.85
N ASN A 252 -3.93 -15.61 8.26
CA ASN A 252 -5.35 -15.26 8.40
C ASN A 252 -5.99 -16.04 9.56
N PHE A 253 -5.34 -15.98 10.73
CA PHE A 253 -5.85 -16.59 11.95
C PHE A 253 -7.20 -15.98 12.34
N GLY A 254 -8.03 -16.79 13.01
CA GLY A 254 -9.33 -16.37 13.49
C GLY A 254 -9.23 -15.32 14.60
N CYS A 255 -10.14 -14.36 14.59
CA CYS A 255 -10.39 -13.41 15.66
C CYS A 255 -11.86 -13.48 16.07
N CYS A 256 -12.14 -13.10 17.32
CA CYS A 256 -13.51 -12.95 17.79
C CYS A 256 -14.03 -11.56 17.41
N VAL A 257 -15.26 -11.47 16.93
CA VAL A 257 -15.90 -10.20 16.62
C VAL A 257 -17.37 -10.26 17.02
N THR A 258 -17.88 -9.19 17.65
CA THR A 258 -19.31 -9.12 17.92
C THR A 258 -20.10 -8.80 16.65
N LYS A 259 -21.35 -9.28 16.56
CA LYS A 259 -22.24 -8.93 15.45
C LYS A 259 -22.42 -7.41 15.33
N ALA A 260 -22.55 -6.70 16.46
CA ALA A 260 -22.65 -5.24 16.43
C ALA A 260 -21.41 -4.57 15.83
N ALA A 261 -20.20 -5.08 16.09
CA ALA A 261 -18.98 -4.54 15.49
C ALA A 261 -18.95 -4.69 13.97
N LEU A 262 -19.43 -5.83 13.43
CA LEU A 262 -19.54 -6.04 11.99
C LEU A 262 -20.60 -5.15 11.33
N GLU A 263 -21.71 -4.88 12.03
CA GLU A 263 -22.83 -4.09 11.51
C GLU A 263 -22.61 -2.58 11.62
N LYS A 264 -22.01 -2.12 12.73
CA LYS A 264 -21.96 -0.69 13.10
C LYS A 264 -20.56 -0.10 13.12
N GLY A 265 -19.51 -0.93 13.04
CA GLY A 265 -18.13 -0.47 13.22
C GLY A 265 -17.46 -1.04 14.45
N VAL A 266 -16.18 -1.35 14.33
CA VAL A 266 -15.34 -1.65 15.49
C VAL A 266 -15.02 -0.34 16.21
N GLY A 267 -15.40 -0.23 17.48
CA GLY A 267 -15.06 0.89 18.35
C GLY A 267 -14.20 0.49 19.55
N TYR A 268 -14.00 -0.82 19.77
CA TYR A 268 -13.12 -1.31 20.83
C TYR A 268 -12.46 -2.63 20.42
N MET A 269 -11.18 -2.80 20.73
CA MET A 269 -10.45 -4.04 20.49
C MET A 269 -9.60 -4.43 21.70
N ARG A 270 -9.51 -5.73 21.97
CA ARG A 270 -8.61 -6.27 23.00
C ARG A 270 -7.93 -7.53 22.54
N ARG A 271 -6.68 -7.72 22.96
CA ARG A 271 -5.91 -8.94 22.71
C ARG A 271 -5.91 -9.83 23.94
N GLN A 272 -6.44 -11.03 23.80
CA GLN A 272 -6.46 -12.07 24.80
C GLN A 272 -5.40 -13.13 24.51
N LYS A 273 -5.18 -14.04 25.46
CA LYS A 273 -4.37 -15.22 25.21
C LYS A 273 -5.07 -16.05 24.11
N PRO A 274 -4.39 -16.36 22.99
CA PRO A 274 -4.95 -17.25 21.98
C PRO A 274 -5.34 -18.61 22.56
N LEU A 275 -6.37 -19.22 21.99
CA LEU A 275 -6.79 -20.56 22.35
C LEU A 275 -5.75 -21.62 21.94
N ASP A 276 -5.30 -22.40 22.93
CA ASP A 276 -4.29 -23.45 22.72
C ASP A 276 -4.78 -24.48 21.67
N GLY A 277 -3.95 -24.75 20.66
CA GLY A 277 -4.25 -25.70 19.58
C GLY A 277 -5.31 -25.24 18.56
N LYS A 278 -5.68 -23.95 18.56
CA LYS A 278 -6.58 -23.34 17.57
C LYS A 278 -5.84 -22.28 16.75
N PRO A 279 -6.22 -22.06 15.48
CA PRO A 279 -5.67 -20.98 14.66
C PRO A 279 -6.28 -19.63 15.09
N ASP A 280 -6.02 -19.19 16.31
CA ASP A 280 -6.54 -17.97 16.94
C ASP A 280 -5.43 -16.91 17.06
N CYS A 281 -5.69 -15.67 16.65
CA CYS A 281 -4.73 -14.57 16.79
C CYS A 281 -4.81 -13.85 18.15
N GLY A 282 -5.81 -14.19 18.97
CA GLY A 282 -6.08 -13.61 20.28
C GLY A 282 -6.84 -12.28 20.22
N TRP A 283 -7.12 -11.71 19.05
CA TRP A 283 -7.84 -10.45 18.94
C TRP A 283 -9.35 -10.67 19.09
N CYS A 284 -9.97 -9.78 19.86
CA CYS A 284 -11.42 -9.66 19.97
C CYS A 284 -11.84 -8.22 19.64
N PHE A 285 -12.84 -8.07 18.79
CA PHE A 285 -13.33 -6.79 18.26
C PHE A 285 -14.79 -6.56 18.64
N TYR A 286 -15.10 -5.33 19.04
CA TYR A 286 -16.37 -4.92 19.65
C TYR A 286 -16.80 -3.57 19.07
N HIS A 287 -18.09 -3.27 19.13
CA HIS A 287 -18.59 -1.93 18.86
C HIS A 287 -18.19 -0.97 19.98
N GLY A 288 -18.17 -1.45 21.24
CA GLY A 288 -17.59 -0.76 22.39
C GLY A 288 -18.59 -0.17 23.39
N ASP A 289 -19.87 -0.04 23.03
CA ASP A 289 -20.97 0.37 23.93
C ASP A 289 -21.90 -0.80 24.30
N GLU A 290 -21.49 -2.03 23.98
CA GLU A 290 -22.25 -3.25 24.19
C GLU A 290 -22.30 -3.62 25.68
N ALA A 291 -23.48 -4.02 26.16
CA ALA A 291 -23.64 -4.50 27.53
C ALA A 291 -22.92 -5.84 27.76
N ASP A 292 -22.48 -6.09 29.00
CA ASP A 292 -21.80 -7.33 29.37
C ASP A 292 -22.65 -8.57 29.06
N GLU A 293 -23.97 -8.51 29.26
CA GLU A 293 -24.87 -9.62 28.92
C GLU A 293 -24.87 -9.93 27.43
N TYR A 294 -24.74 -8.92 26.57
CA TYR A 294 -24.68 -9.08 25.12
C TYR A 294 -23.37 -9.73 24.68
N VAL A 295 -22.24 -9.23 25.21
CA VAL A 295 -20.89 -9.72 24.88
C VAL A 295 -20.66 -11.16 25.37
N ASN A 296 -21.27 -11.54 26.50
CA ASN A 296 -21.13 -12.87 27.08
C ASN A 296 -22.03 -13.93 26.43
N ASP A 297 -22.95 -13.52 25.55
CA ASP A 297 -23.77 -14.44 24.77
C ASP A 297 -23.03 -14.87 23.49
N SER A 298 -22.72 -16.15 23.38
CA SER A 298 -22.02 -16.72 22.23
C SER A 298 -22.77 -16.53 20.91
N ASP A 299 -24.09 -16.38 20.94
CA ASP A 299 -24.88 -16.13 19.74
C ASP A 299 -24.63 -14.73 19.16
N ASN A 300 -24.05 -13.81 19.92
CA ASN A 300 -23.66 -12.48 19.47
C ASN A 300 -22.21 -12.38 18.98
N LEU A 301 -21.46 -13.48 19.05
CA LEU A 301 -20.06 -13.56 18.65
C LEU A 301 -19.92 -14.32 17.33
N GLN A 302 -18.95 -13.89 16.52
CA GLN A 302 -18.53 -14.58 15.32
C GLN A 302 -17.02 -14.74 15.32
N ILE A 303 -16.56 -15.82 14.69
CA ILE A 303 -15.15 -16.00 14.38
C ILE A 303 -14.95 -15.68 12.91
N VAL A 304 -14.12 -14.68 12.62
CA VAL A 304 -13.75 -14.30 11.26
C VAL A 304 -12.24 -14.31 11.12
N GLY A 305 -11.73 -14.34 9.89
CA GLY A 305 -10.28 -14.17 9.67
C GLY A 305 -9.85 -12.76 10.03
N ILE A 306 -8.67 -12.59 10.63
CA ILE A 306 -8.15 -11.26 10.98
C ILE A 306 -8.09 -10.31 9.78
N ASN A 307 -7.81 -10.82 8.58
CA ASN A 307 -7.80 -10.00 7.37
C ASN A 307 -9.20 -9.47 7.02
N THR A 308 -10.29 -10.14 7.39
CA THR A 308 -11.64 -9.57 7.23
C THR A 308 -11.75 -8.25 7.98
N ILE A 309 -11.28 -8.20 9.23
CA ILE A 309 -11.28 -6.97 10.03
C ILE A 309 -10.32 -5.93 9.45
N CYS A 310 -9.11 -6.34 9.03
CA CYS A 310 -8.14 -5.39 8.47
C CYS A 310 -8.55 -4.77 7.13
N ASN A 311 -9.33 -5.48 6.31
CA ASN A 311 -9.89 -4.93 5.07
C ASN A 311 -11.02 -3.92 5.36
N LEU A 312 -11.75 -4.09 6.46
CA LEU A 312 -12.83 -3.17 6.86
C LEU A 312 -12.28 -1.96 7.62
N TYR A 313 -11.28 -2.16 8.49
CA TYR A 313 -10.69 -1.16 9.37
C TYR A 313 -9.16 -1.22 9.30
N PRO A 314 -8.53 -0.69 8.22
CA PRO A 314 -7.08 -0.76 8.06
C PRO A 314 -6.29 -0.01 9.15
N THR A 315 -6.95 0.89 9.89
CA THR A 315 -6.37 1.60 11.05
C THR A 315 -5.92 0.65 12.17
N ILE A 316 -6.45 -0.58 12.22
CA ILE A 316 -6.10 -1.61 13.20
C ILE A 316 -4.72 -2.23 12.94
N LEU A 317 -4.22 -2.18 11.70
CA LEU A 317 -2.97 -2.86 11.29
C LEU A 317 -1.77 -2.53 12.19
N ALA A 318 -1.67 -1.27 12.65
CA ALA A 318 -0.57 -0.80 13.48
C ALA A 318 -0.54 -1.42 14.90
N PHE A 319 -1.63 -2.09 15.31
CA PHE A 319 -1.81 -2.59 16.67
C PHE A 319 -1.76 -4.11 16.77
N LEU A 320 -1.81 -4.84 15.65
CA LEU A 320 -2.00 -6.30 15.64
C LEU A 320 -0.95 -7.09 16.42
N GLU A 321 0.23 -6.49 16.60
CA GLU A 321 1.36 -7.10 17.31
C GLU A 321 1.52 -6.59 18.75
N ALA A 322 0.61 -5.73 19.22
CA ALA A 322 0.55 -5.28 20.60
C ALA A 322 0.45 -6.48 21.57
N PRO A 323 1.11 -6.46 22.74
CA PRO A 323 1.14 -7.61 23.65
C PRO A 323 -0.23 -8.14 24.05
N ILE A 324 -0.29 -9.43 24.40
CA ILE A 324 -1.47 -10.02 25.06
C ILE A 324 -1.83 -9.18 26.29
N GLY A 325 -3.13 -8.91 26.46
CA GLY A 325 -3.67 -8.02 27.49
C GLY A 325 -3.84 -6.57 27.02
N SER A 326 -3.34 -6.19 25.84
CA SER A 326 -3.56 -4.85 25.29
C SER A 326 -5.02 -4.63 24.93
N ALA A 327 -5.52 -3.43 25.15
CA ALA A 327 -6.84 -3.02 24.71
C ALA A 327 -6.84 -1.56 24.23
N TYR A 328 -7.71 -1.25 23.28
CA TYR A 328 -7.78 0.05 22.63
C TYR A 328 -9.24 0.43 22.34
N GLY A 329 -9.61 1.67 22.68
CA GLY A 329 -10.89 2.28 22.34
C GLY A 329 -10.74 3.30 21.20
N TRP A 330 -11.71 3.34 20.29
CA TRP A 330 -11.77 4.33 19.21
C TRP A 330 -12.39 5.63 19.72
N ASN A 331 -11.72 6.78 19.52
CA ASN A 331 -12.24 8.08 19.95
C ASN A 331 -12.93 8.89 18.83
N GLY A 332 -13.08 8.31 17.63
CA GLY A 332 -13.57 9.01 16.43
C GLY A 332 -12.47 9.36 15.42
N GLU A 333 -11.22 9.41 15.86
CA GLU A 333 -10.06 9.80 15.05
C GLU A 333 -8.89 8.80 15.17
N ASP A 334 -8.65 8.26 16.36
CA ASP A 334 -7.57 7.32 16.63
C ASP A 334 -7.95 6.27 17.69
N TRP A 335 -7.15 5.20 17.73
CA TRP A 335 -7.16 4.15 18.74
C TRP A 335 -6.36 4.58 19.97
N ILE A 336 -7.03 4.69 21.11
CA ILE A 336 -6.44 5.10 22.38
C ILE A 336 -6.26 3.86 23.26
N LYS A 337 -5.04 3.66 23.76
CA LYS A 337 -4.73 2.54 24.64
C LYS A 337 -5.49 2.68 25.97
N GLU A 338 -6.21 1.63 26.33
CA GLU A 338 -6.90 1.53 27.60
C GLU A 338 -5.92 1.12 28.71
N LYS A 339 -6.20 1.58 29.93
CA LYS A 339 -5.31 1.42 31.10
C LYS A 339 -5.44 0.07 31.79
#